data_AF-A4YDJ1-F1
#
_entry.id   AF-A4YDJ1-F1
#
_cell.length_a   1.000
_cell.length_b   1.000
_cell.length_c   1.000
_cell.angle_alpha   90.00
_cell.angle_beta   90.00
_cell.angle_gamma   90.00
#
_symmetry.space_group_name_H-M   'P 1'
#
loop_
_entity.id
_entity.type
_entity.pdbx_description
1 polymer ?
#
loop_
_entity_poly.entity_id
_entity_poly.type
_entity_poly.pdbx_seq_one_letter_code
_entity_poly.pdbx_strand_id
1 'polypeptide(L)'
;MYQVYAMKVIKVSDENRQKLLQLAGELQAKEGKKVTLDDVIKVLIDHYTKETKKSRPRLTELLEKYQFEAEPVTVEEMDKEIYK
;
A
#
# COMPACT_ATOMS: atom_id res chain seq x y z
N MET A 1 31.91 11.60 1.56
CA MET A 1 30.99 10.46 1.74
C MET A 1 30.01 10.51 0.58
N TYR A 2 30.14 9.63 -0.42
CA TYR A 2 29.22 9.64 -1.58
C TYR A 2 28.03 8.75 -1.25
N GLN A 3 26.83 9.34 -1.24
CA GLN A 3 25.59 8.61 -1.01
C GLN A 3 25.24 7.85 -2.30
N VAL A 4 25.38 6.53 -2.27
CA VAL A 4 25.02 5.65 -3.39
C VAL A 4 23.50 5.57 -3.44
N TYR A 5 22.88 6.30 -4.36
CA TYR A 5 21.47 6.11 -4.67
C TYR A 5 21.30 4.78 -5.39
N ALA A 6 20.67 3.80 -4.73
CA ALA A 6 20.36 2.51 -5.33
C ALA A 6 19.34 2.70 -6.46
N MET A 7 19.82 2.83 -7.69
CA MET A 7 18.97 2.88 -8.87
C MET A 7 18.33 1.50 -9.06
N LYS A 8 17.01 1.42 -8.90
CA LYS A 8 16.24 0.19 -9.13
C LYS A 8 15.67 0.22 -10.54
N VAL A 9 15.99 -0.79 -11.33
CA VAL A 9 15.46 -0.96 -12.69
C VAL A 9 14.29 -1.91 -12.65
N ILE A 10 13.15 -1.49 -13.21
CA ILE A 10 11.97 -2.34 -13.38
C ILE A 10 11.85 -2.66 -14.87
N LYS A 11 11.90 -3.94 -15.22
CA LYS A 11 11.61 -4.40 -16.58
C LYS A 11 10.11 -4.60 -16.72
N VAL A 12 9.55 -4.10 -17.82
CA VAL A 12 8.14 -4.24 -18.17
C VAL A 12 8.03 -4.70 -19.62
N SER A 13 6.89 -5.29 -19.99
CA SER A 13 6.58 -5.58 -21.39
C SER A 13 6.40 -4.28 -22.19
N ASP A 14 6.55 -4.36 -23.51
CA ASP A 14 6.35 -3.21 -24.40
C ASP A 14 4.94 -2.65 -24.31
N GLU A 15 3.93 -3.53 -24.18
CA GLU A 15 2.53 -3.14 -23.99
C GLU A 15 2.36 -2.31 -22.70
N ASN A 16 2.93 -2.76 -21.59
CA ASN A 16 2.86 -2.03 -20.32
C ASN A 16 3.64 -0.71 -20.39
N ARG A 17 4.77 -0.69 -21.09
CA ARG A 17 5.53 0.54 -21.34
C ARG A 17 4.69 1.57 -22.10
N GLN A 18 3.97 1.14 -23.14
CA GLN A 18 3.08 2.02 -23.90
C GLN A 18 1.96 2.59 -23.03
N LYS A 19 1.31 1.76 -22.21
CA LYS A 19 0.28 2.21 -21.26
C LYS A 19 0.82 3.22 -20.25
N LEU A 20 2.01 2.97 -19.71
CA LEU A 20 2.65 3.91 -18.77
C LEU A 20 2.98 5.26 -19.43
N LEU A 21 3.42 5.25 -20.69
CA LEU A 21 3.66 6.48 -21.46
C LEU A 21 2.37 7.25 -21.75
N GLN A 22 1.29 6.54 -22.07
CA GLN A 22 -0.03 7.16 -22.26
C GLN A 22 -0.49 7.85 -20.97
N LEU A 23 -0.44 7.15 -19.83
CA LEU A 23 -0.77 7.70 -18.52
C LEU A 23 0.09 8.92 -18.17
N ALA A 24 1.38 8.91 -18.51
CA ALA A 24 2.25 10.07 -18.33
C ALA A 24 1.75 11.28 -19.11
N GLY A 25 1.34 11.08 -20.36
CA GLY A 25 0.77 12.13 -21.22
C GLY A 25 -0.54 12.70 -20.67
N GLU A 26 -1.43 11.83 -20.20
CA GLU A 26 -2.71 12.22 -19.59
C GLU A 26 -2.49 13.01 -18.29
N LEU A 27 -1.59 12.55 -17.42
CA LEU A 27 -1.22 13.27 -16.19
C LEU A 27 -0.56 14.62 -16.49
N GLN A 28 0.33 14.67 -17.48
CA GLN A 28 0.97 15.91 -17.89
C GLN A 28 -0.05 16.92 -18.45
N ALA A 29 -1.00 16.46 -19.26
CA ALA A 29 -2.08 17.31 -19.77
C ALA A 29 -2.97 17.85 -18.63
N LYS A 30 -3.24 17.02 -17.61
CA LYS A 30 -4.05 17.39 -16.45
C LYS A 30 -3.34 18.36 -15.50
N GLU A 31 -2.07 18.12 -15.20
CA GLU A 31 -1.31 18.89 -14.21
C GLU A 31 -0.60 20.11 -14.79
N GLY A 32 -0.52 20.22 -16.13
CA GLY A 32 0.11 21.35 -16.81
C GLY A 32 1.64 21.43 -16.62
N LYS A 33 2.26 20.35 -16.16
CA LYS A 33 3.71 20.26 -15.92
C LYS A 33 4.27 18.95 -16.47
N LYS A 34 5.58 18.91 -16.70
CA LYS A 34 6.28 17.71 -17.15
C LYS A 34 6.12 16.57 -16.14
N VAL A 35 5.67 15.41 -16.61
CA VAL A 35 5.50 14.19 -15.80
C VAL A 35 6.49 13.13 -16.27
N THR A 36 7.18 12.50 -15.32
CA THR A 36 8.10 11.39 -15.61
C THR A 36 7.42 10.05 -15.36
N LEU A 37 7.99 8.95 -15.91
CA LEU A 37 7.48 7.60 -15.63
C LEU A 37 7.56 7.24 -14.14
N ASP A 38 8.54 7.76 -13.41
CA ASP A 38 8.63 7.58 -11.96
C ASP A 38 7.45 8.23 -11.23
N ASP A 39 6.99 9.38 -11.70
CA ASP A 39 5.81 10.05 -11.13
C ASP A 39 4.53 9.24 -11.40
N VAL A 40 4.39 8.67 -12.61
CA VAL A 40 3.30 7.74 -12.93
C VAL A 40 3.33 6.53 -12.00
N ILE A 41 4.50 5.92 -11.80
CA ILE A 41 4.66 4.75 -10.92
C ILE A 41 4.25 5.10 -9.48
N LYS A 42 4.65 6.27 -8.96
CA LYS A 42 4.23 6.73 -7.62
C LYS A 42 2.71 6.84 -7.52
N VAL A 43 2.06 7.46 -8.50
CA VAL A 43 0.60 7.60 -8.53
C VAL A 43 -0.09 6.23 -8.54
N LEU A 44 0.42 5.28 -9.33
CA LEU A 44 -0.12 3.92 -9.40
C LEU A 44 0.05 3.17 -8.07
N ILE A 45 1.21 3.29 -7.42
CA ILE A 45 1.47 2.72 -6.10
C ILE A 45 0.54 3.34 -5.05
N ASP A 46 0.36 4.65 -5.06
CA ASP A 46 -0.53 5.36 -4.14
C ASP A 46 -1.97 4.93 -4.34
N HIS A 47 -2.40 4.80 -5.59
CA HIS A 47 -3.74 4.32 -5.93
C HIS A 47 -3.95 2.90 -5.40
N TYR A 48 -3.04 1.96 -5.70
CA TYR A 48 -3.10 0.60 -5.20
C TYR A 48 -3.10 0.54 -3.65
N THR A 49 -2.25 1.34 -3.00
CA THR A 49 -2.17 1.40 -1.53
C THR A 49 -3.45 1.96 -0.91
N LYS A 50 -4.09 2.94 -1.55
CA LYS A 50 -5.35 3.50 -1.07
C LYS A 50 -6.50 2.52 -1.26
N GLU A 51 -6.58 1.85 -2.41
CA GLU A 51 -7.62 0.86 -2.69
C GLU A 51 -7.48 -0.39 -1.80
N THR A 52 -6.26 -0.87 -1.56
CA THR A 52 -6.01 -1.98 -0.62
C THR A 52 -6.37 -1.62 0.83
N LYS A 53 -6.15 -0.36 1.26
CA LYS A 53 -6.59 0.13 2.58
C LYS A 53 -8.10 0.27 2.70
N LYS A 54 -8.83 0.55 1.61
CA LYS A 54 -10.29 0.57 1.61
C LYS A 54 -10.90 -0.83 1.63
N SER A 55 -10.23 -1.79 0.98
CA SER A 55 -10.75 -3.15 0.81
C SER A 55 -10.44 -4.09 1.99
N ARG A 56 -9.59 -3.67 2.94
CA ARG A 56 -9.40 -4.39 4.20
C ARG A 56 -10.39 -3.84 5.21
N PRO A 57 -11.34 -4.65 5.74
CA PRO A 57 -12.16 -4.20 6.85
C PRO A 57 -11.24 -3.76 7.98
N ARG A 58 -11.56 -2.64 8.63
CA ARG A 58 -10.75 -2.19 9.77
C ARG A 58 -10.75 -3.31 10.80
N LEU A 59 -9.62 -3.52 11.49
CA LEU A 59 -9.51 -4.55 12.51
C LEU A 59 -10.65 -4.44 13.55
N THR A 60 -11.06 -3.21 13.87
CA THR A 60 -12.23 -2.90 14.71
C THR A 60 -13.54 -3.43 14.12
N GLU A 61 -13.78 -3.24 12.82
CA GLU A 61 -14.99 -3.75 12.13
C GLU A 61 -15.00 -5.28 12.07
N LEU A 62 -13.84 -5.93 11.94
CA LEU A 62 -13.71 -7.37 12.05
C LEU A 62 -14.02 -7.84 13.48
N LEU A 63 -13.46 -7.20 14.50
CA LEU A 63 -13.64 -7.58 15.90
C LEU A 63 -15.10 -7.43 16.35
N GLU A 64 -15.78 -6.35 15.92
CA GLU A 64 -17.21 -6.16 16.14
C GLU A 64 -18.06 -7.21 15.42
N LYS A 65 -17.72 -7.52 14.16
CA LYS A 65 -18.42 -8.54 13.35
C LYS A 65 -18.32 -9.94 13.96
N TYR A 66 -17.20 -10.26 14.61
CA TYR A 66 -16.98 -11.57 15.22
C TYR A 66 -17.42 -11.65 16.68
N GLN A 67 -18.13 -10.66 17.22
CA GLN A 67 -18.64 -10.62 18.61
C GLN A 67 -17.61 -11.18 19.61
N PHE A 68 -16.36 -10.71 19.52
CA PHE A 68 -15.39 -11.03 20.55
C PHE A 68 -15.77 -10.25 21.81
N GLU A 69 -16.63 -10.84 22.64
CA GLU A 69 -16.71 -10.50 24.05
C GLU A 69 -15.39 -10.97 24.67
N ALA A 70 -14.36 -10.13 24.57
CA ALA A 70 -13.19 -10.31 25.40
C ALA A 70 -13.63 -10.00 26.83
N GLU A 71 -14.00 -11.04 27.58
CA GLU A 71 -14.03 -10.95 29.03
C GLU A 71 -12.67 -10.39 29.47
N PRO A 72 -12.63 -9.37 30.34
CA PRO A 72 -11.37 -8.80 30.77
C PRO A 72 -10.60 -9.85 31.58
N VAL A 73 -9.69 -10.55 30.91
CA VAL A 73 -8.76 -11.49 31.54
C VAL A 73 -7.72 -10.67 32.28
N THR A 74 -7.57 -10.95 33.58
CA THR A 74 -6.55 -10.30 34.39
C THR A 74 -5.16 -10.76 33.96
N VAL A 75 -4.12 -9.92 34.18
CA VAL A 75 -2.73 -10.26 33.81
C VAL A 75 -2.28 -11.59 34.46
N GLU A 76 -2.82 -11.89 35.64
CA GLU A 76 -2.56 -13.12 36.41
C GLU A 76 -3.13 -14.40 35.76
N GLU A 77 -4.16 -14.27 34.92
CA GLU A 77 -4.78 -15.37 34.19
C GLU A 77 -4.06 -15.64 32.86
N MET A 78 -3.54 -14.60 32.19
CA MET A 78 -2.74 -14.74 30.96
C MET A 78 -1.46 -15.56 31.18
N ASP A 79 -0.80 -15.40 32.33
CA ASP A 79 0.42 -16.13 32.66
C ASP A 79 0.20 -17.64 32.85
N LYS A 80 -1.03 -18.09 33.13
CA LYS A 80 -1.33 -19.53 33.27
C LYS A 80 -1.46 -20.25 31.93
N GLU A 81 -1.72 -19.52 30.85
CA GLU A 81 -2.06 -20.09 29.55
C GLU A 81 -0.84 -20.16 28.61
N ILE A 82 0.16 -19.30 28.83
CA ILE A 82 1.42 -19.27 28.06
C ILE A 82 2.37 -20.41 28.48
N TYR A 83 2.28 -20.91 29.71
CA TYR A 83 3.18 -21.93 30.26
C TYR A 83 2.54 -23.33 30.42
N LYS A 84 1.45 -23.61 29.70
CA LYS A 84 0.83 -24.94 29.65
C LYS A 84 1.37 -25.79 28.50
#